data_AF-A0A498IHL8-F1
#
_entry.id   AF-A0A498IHL8-F1
#
_cell.length_a   1.000
_cell.length_b   1.000
_cell.length_c   1.000
_cell.angle_alpha   90.00
_cell.angle_beta   90.00
_cell.angle_gamma   90.00
#
_symmetry.space_group_name_H-M   'P 1'
#
loop_
_entity.id
_entity.type
_entity.pdbx_description
1 polymer ?
#
loop_
_entity_poly.entity_id
_entity_poly.type
_entity_poly.pdbx_seq_one_letter_code
_entity_poly.pdbx_strand_id
1 'polypeptide(L)'
;MGSGQPNRLESLRIGLKKVGEEVKGAALASDAFFPFAEEACQSGVSVITEPGGSIREGDAIDCRDKYGVSLLFTNVRHFSH
;
A
#
# COMPACT_ATOMS: atom_id res chain seq x y z
N MET A 1 -0.34 -3.48 -11.24
CA MET A 1 0.69 -2.41 -11.28
C MET A 1 0.10 -1.07 -11.70
N GLY A 2 0.25 -0.03 -10.86
CA GLY A 2 0.05 1.37 -11.23
C GLY A 2 1.36 2.14 -11.01
N SER A 3 1.91 2.72 -12.07
CA SER A 3 3.25 3.35 -12.07
C SER A 3 3.18 4.76 -12.67
N GLY A 4 4.18 5.58 -12.37
CA GLY A 4 4.37 6.91 -12.97
C GLY A 4 3.29 7.93 -12.60
N GLN A 5 2.55 7.73 -11.50
CA GLN A 5 1.52 8.67 -11.10
C GLN A 5 2.10 9.74 -10.16
N PRO A 6 1.64 11.01 -10.28
CA PRO A 6 2.02 12.07 -9.36
C PRO A 6 1.46 11.84 -7.94
N ASN A 7 0.40 11.02 -7.82
CA ASN A 7 -0.22 10.65 -6.55
C ASN A 7 -0.16 9.14 -6.33
N ARG A 8 0.30 8.75 -5.13
CA ARG A 8 0.38 7.35 -4.69
C ARG A 8 -0.98 6.67 -4.63
N LEU A 9 -2.03 7.40 -4.26
CA LEU A 9 -3.39 6.87 -4.20
C LEU A 9 -3.90 6.44 -5.58
N GLU A 10 -3.59 7.21 -6.61
CA GLU A 10 -3.94 6.85 -7.99
C GLU A 10 -3.13 5.65 -8.49
N SER A 11 -1.85 5.54 -8.11
CA SER A 11 -1.06 4.34 -8.39
C SER A 11 -1.69 3.09 -7.79
N LEU A 12 -2.15 3.18 -6.53
CA LEU A 12 -2.87 2.10 -5.86
C LEU A 12 -4.15 1.73 -6.62
N ARG A 13 -5.03 2.71 -6.89
CA ARG A 13 -6.30 2.50 -7.60
C ARG A 13 -6.13 1.86 -8.97
N ILE A 14 -5.17 2.33 -9.77
CA ILE A 14 -4.83 1.73 -11.07
C ILE A 14 -4.36 0.29 -10.89
N GLY A 15 -3.53 0.03 -9.87
CA GLY A 15 -3.07 -1.31 -9.52
C GLY A 15 -4.22 -2.25 -9.20
N LEU A 16 -5.10 -1.84 -8.28
CA LEU A 16 -6.28 -2.59 -7.84
C LEU A 16 -7.25 -2.84 -8.98
N LYS A 17 -7.56 -1.82 -9.80
CA LYS A 17 -8.45 -1.93 -10.95
C LYS A 17 -7.96 -2.93 -11.99
N LYS A 18 -6.63 -3.04 -12.18
CA LYS A 18 -6.03 -4.01 -13.12
C LYS A 18 -6.08 -5.44 -12.60
N VAL A 19 -5.96 -5.65 -11.29
CA VAL A 19 -6.02 -6.98 -10.67
C VAL A 19 -7.46 -7.46 -10.54
N GLY A 20 -8.40 -6.55 -10.26
CA GLY A 20 -9.81 -6.91 -10.08
C GLY A 20 -10.01 -7.81 -8.86
N GLU A 21 -10.76 -8.91 -9.02
CA GLU A 21 -11.13 -9.78 -7.90
C GLU A 21 -9.98 -10.64 -7.37
N GLU A 22 -8.90 -10.80 -8.14
CA GLU A 22 -7.70 -11.56 -7.75
C GLU A 22 -6.85 -10.86 -6.67
N VAL A 23 -7.28 -9.68 -6.20
CA VAL A 23 -6.58 -8.92 -5.15
C VAL A 23 -6.70 -9.60 -3.79
N LYS A 24 -7.74 -10.41 -3.57
CA LYS A 24 -8.00 -11.06 -2.28
C LYS A 24 -6.87 -12.02 -1.93
N GLY A 25 -6.19 -11.74 -0.83
CA GLY A 25 -5.05 -12.54 -0.38
C GLY A 25 -3.72 -12.22 -1.06
N ALA A 26 -3.70 -11.28 -2.01
CA ALA A 26 -2.47 -10.85 -2.68
C ALA A 26 -1.58 -10.00 -1.76
N ALA A 27 -0.31 -9.87 -2.13
CA ALA A 27 0.64 -8.97 -1.50
C ALA A 27 0.78 -7.67 -2.31
N LEU A 28 0.80 -6.53 -1.61
CA LEU A 28 0.98 -5.20 -2.16
C LEU A 28 2.35 -4.66 -1.77
N ALA A 29 3.11 -4.17 -2.75
CA ALA A 29 4.39 -3.51 -2.52
C ALA A 29 4.36 -2.06 -3.01
N SER A 30 4.97 -1.16 -2.23
CA SER A 30 5.10 0.25 -2.55
C SER A 30 6.57 0.69 -2.45
N ASP A 31 7.06 1.38 -3.48
CA ASP A 31 8.42 1.93 -3.56
C ASP A 31 8.67 3.12 -2.62
N ALA A 32 7.60 3.73 -2.09
CA ALA A 32 7.62 4.79 -1.08
C ALA A 32 6.46 4.58 -0.08
N PHE A 33 6.45 5.33 1.01
CA PHE A 33 5.41 5.20 2.04
C PHE A 33 4.03 5.64 1.49
N PHE A 34 2.96 5.07 2.05
CA PHE A 34 1.59 5.45 1.79
C PHE A 34 1.19 6.63 2.69
N PRO A 35 0.78 7.78 2.10
CA PRO A 35 0.22 8.86 2.90
C PRO A 35 -1.22 8.57 3.37
N PHE A 36 -1.88 7.56 2.80
CA PHE A 36 -3.25 7.14 3.12
C PHE A 36 -3.37 5.60 3.01
N ALA A 37 -3.24 4.90 4.14
CA ALA A 37 -3.20 3.44 4.18
C ALA A 37 -4.59 2.76 4.08
N GLU A 38 -5.67 3.47 4.44
CA GLU A 38 -7.00 2.89 4.59
C GLU A 38 -7.53 2.19 3.33
N GLU A 39 -7.35 2.83 2.16
CA GLU A 39 -7.81 2.27 0.88
C GLU A 39 -7.03 1.00 0.50
N ALA A 40 -5.75 0.91 0.89
CA ALA A 40 -4.94 -0.28 0.66
C ALA A 40 -5.41 -1.44 1.55
N CYS A 41 -5.64 -1.24 2.84
CA CYS A 41 -6.10 -2.33 3.71
C CYS A 41 -7.53 -2.78 3.37
N GLN A 42 -8.40 -1.87 2.95
CA GLN A 42 -9.76 -2.21 2.52
C GLN A 42 -9.81 -3.03 1.22
N SER A 43 -8.73 -3.05 0.44
CA SER A 43 -8.70 -3.71 -0.87
C SER A 43 -8.73 -5.24 -0.80
N GLY A 44 -8.53 -5.85 0.37
CA GLY A 44 -8.52 -7.31 0.55
C GLY A 44 -7.14 -7.95 0.38
N VAL A 45 -6.08 -7.16 0.27
CA VAL A 45 -4.69 -7.63 0.34
C VAL A 45 -4.39 -8.23 1.71
N SER A 46 -3.59 -9.30 1.73
CA SER A 46 -3.17 -9.96 2.97
C SER A 46 -1.93 -9.32 3.58
N VAL A 47 -1.07 -8.75 2.74
CA VAL A 47 0.23 -8.21 3.11
C VAL A 47 0.48 -6.90 2.37
N ILE A 48 0.97 -5.88 3.08
CA ILE A 48 1.43 -4.61 2.54
C ILE A 48 2.89 -4.42 2.95
N THR A 49 3.75 -4.10 1.99
CA THR A 49 5.14 -3.71 2.25
C THR A 49 5.40 -2.29 1.74
N GLU A 50 6.01 -1.48 2.58
CA GLU A 50 6.40 -0.11 2.27
C GLU A 50 7.67 0.30 3.02
N PRO A 51 8.32 1.42 2.69
CA PRO A 51 9.56 1.83 3.36
C PRO A 51 9.38 2.41 4.76
N GLY A 52 8.19 2.93 5.11
CA GLY A 52 7.95 3.64 6.35
C GLY A 52 8.56 5.05 6.40
N GLY A 53 8.56 5.65 7.59
CA GLY A 53 9.08 7.00 7.84
C GLY A 53 8.12 8.12 7.47
N SER A 54 6.81 7.82 7.45
CA SER A 54 5.75 8.82 7.32
C SER A 54 5.46 9.43 8.70
N ILE A 55 5.09 10.71 8.74
CA ILE A 55 4.52 11.32 9.96
C ILE A 55 3.20 10.63 10.35
N ARG A 56 2.52 10.03 9.37
CA ARG A 56 1.23 9.35 9.51
C ARG A 56 1.37 7.82 9.57
N GLU A 57 2.51 7.32 10.03
CA GLU A 57 2.74 5.87 10.14
C GLU A 57 1.74 5.19 11.10
N GLY A 58 1.30 5.90 12.14
CA GLY A 58 0.23 5.44 13.04
C GLY A 58 -1.05 5.07 12.30
N ASP A 59 -1.47 5.87 11.32
CA ASP A 59 -2.66 5.60 10.50
C ASP A 59 -2.54 4.26 9.74
N ALA A 60 -1.31 3.88 9.34
CA ALA A 60 -1.06 2.60 8.67
C ALA A 60 -1.10 1.40 9.63
N ILE A 61 -0.60 1.58 10.87
CA ILE A 61 -0.67 0.57 11.93
C ILE A 61 -2.12 0.36 12.38
N ASP A 62 -2.88 1.43 12.56
CA ASP A 62 -4.30 1.36 12.91
C ASP A 62 -5.11 0.67 11.81
N CYS A 63 -4.77 0.94 10.54
CA CYS A 63 -5.35 0.27 9.38
C CYS A 63 -5.06 -1.23 9.39
N ARG A 64 -3.80 -1.62 9.63
CA ARG A 64 -3.38 -3.01 9.81
C ARG A 64 -4.22 -3.70 10.87
N ASP A 65 -4.37 -3.09 12.05
CA ASP A 65 -5.16 -3.67 13.14
C ASP A 65 -6.65 -3.79 12.81
N LYS A 66 -7.21 -2.77 12.17
CA LYS A 66 -8.63 -2.73 11.81
C LYS A 66 -9.01 -3.78 10.76
N TYR A 67 -8.14 -4.02 9.79
CA TYR A 67 -8.43 -4.88 8.64
C TYR A 67 -7.72 -6.24 8.68
N GLY A 68 -6.86 -6.50 9.67
CA GLY A 68 -6.14 -7.76 9.81
C GLY A 68 -5.09 -8.00 8.72
N VAL A 69 -4.52 -6.93 8.17
CA VAL A 69 -3.52 -6.99 7.10
C VAL A 69 -2.13 -7.07 7.73
N SER A 70 -1.18 -7.82 7.16
CA SER A 70 0.21 -7.76 7.63
C SER A 70 0.92 -6.53 7.04
N LEU A 71 1.57 -5.73 7.88
CA LEU A 71 2.32 -4.53 7.45
C LEU A 71 3.82 -4.74 7.69
N LEU A 72 4.62 -4.56 6.64
CA LEU A 72 6.08 -4.68 6.69
C LEU A 72 6.76 -3.39 6.27
N PHE A 73 7.74 -2.96 7.07
CA PHE A 73 8.57 -1.81 6.79
C PHE A 73 9.95 -2.22 6.26
N THR A 74 10.32 -1.76 5.06
CA THR A 74 11.61 -2.09 4.43
C THR A 74 12.73 -1.12 4.81
N ASN A 75 12.41 0.07 5.33
CA ASN A 75 13.34 1.18 5.60
C ASN A 75 14.15 1.66 4.38
N VAL A 76 13.78 1.24 3.16
CA VAL A 76 14.49 1.59 1.92
C VAL A 76 13.47 2.00 0.86
N ARG A 77 13.64 3.20 0.27
CA ARG A 77 12.82 3.70 -0.84
C ARG A 77 13.45 3.33 -2.19
N HIS A 78 12.62 2.97 -3.16
CA HIS A 78 13.03 2.53 -4.50
C HIS A 78 12.42 3.39 -5.61
N PHE A 79 12.59 4.71 -5.56
CA PHE A 79 12.11 5.59 -6.62
C PHE A 79 12.82 5.30 -7.96
N SER A 80 12.05 5.28 -9.03
CA SER A 80 12.53 5.21 -10.41
C SER A 80 11.66 6.14 -11.26
N HIS A 81 12.30 7.01 -12.05
CA HIS A 81 11.64 8.05 -12.85
C HIS A 81 11.69 7.69 -14.33
#